data_AF-A0A8J2K5W7-F1
#
_entry.id   AF-A0A8J2K5W7-F1
#
_cell.length_a   1.000
_cell.length_b   1.000
_cell.length_c   1.000
_cell.angle_alpha   90.00
_cell.angle_beta   90.00
_cell.angle_gamma   90.00
#
_symmetry.space_group_name_H-M   'P 1'
#
loop_
_entity.id
_entity.type
_entity.pdbx_description
1 polymer ?
#
loop_
_entity_poly.entity_id
_entity_poly.type
_entity_poly.pdbx_seq_one_letter_code
_entity_poly.pdbx_strand_id
1 'polypeptide(L)'
;MGKIKITVLYQSGNGAEWDSPRDKRQDEADYPVEEYLENCGMVHTVSPGKSFKFVTPYFGDWQYPNGIHCNWTFLGHSTCHPSITCDDVDLRDNPECETEYLEIIDGLGGAQRYCGKMKDVSGIKSSRGGRDLFVTLQTMNGTFDREYAGFLCEVRCNDGKVALKDEFPSKHKEDLRCICGYQNKDDRIVGGENTTMNEFPWMAAIVNKGTRSPRCGAAIINDRWVLTAAHCFVLTKLGADQIDVLFHAHTLDMTLREYHADTALGEIGSIRGSGYNLDIVTDSDEKTLRVEVAEVINHPLFNAKYDYDVALLRLSHKIDFSVANAPIPICLPEPGLYQETFQGTVPTVAGWGLPHQDAGGSTRILQKLEVPIIDAQKCQELMPTTLTQRMMCAGFETGGKDACMGDSGGPLSLKDPKTKQWTQIGVVSWGEGCARKGRPGIYSRLTELVQWVYKNTETAKWCRKK
;
A
#
# COMPACT_ATOMS: atom_id res chain seq x y z
N MET A 1 7.16 22.92 -65.72
CA MET A 1 8.24 22.33 -66.55
C MET A 1 9.41 22.06 -65.61
N GLY A 2 9.93 20.86 -65.37
CA GLY A 2 9.59 19.50 -65.79
C GLY A 2 9.93 18.52 -64.65
N LYS A 3 9.22 17.40 -64.59
CA LYS A 3 9.45 16.30 -63.63
C LYS A 3 10.63 15.45 -64.11
N ILE A 4 11.63 15.23 -63.26
CA ILE A 4 12.62 14.15 -63.47
C ILE A 4 12.02 12.88 -62.86
N LYS A 5 11.77 11.89 -63.72
CA LYS A 5 11.42 10.51 -63.34
C LYS A 5 12.72 9.73 -63.19
N ILE A 6 13.01 9.21 -62.00
CA ILE A 6 14.01 8.17 -61.81
C ILE A 6 13.23 6.88 -61.57
N THR A 7 13.33 5.96 -62.54
CA THR A 7 12.83 4.60 -62.45
C THR A 7 13.96 3.73 -61.90
N VAL A 8 13.78 3.17 -60.70
CA VAL A 8 14.65 2.10 -60.20
C VAL A 8 13.93 0.78 -60.45
N LEU A 9 14.52 -0.04 -61.33
CA LEU A 9 14.10 -1.42 -61.58
C LEU A 9 14.69 -2.30 -60.48
N TYR A 10 13.85 -2.93 -59.65
CA TYR A 10 14.27 -4.04 -58.81
C TYR A 10 13.96 -5.35 -59.54
N GLN A 11 15.02 -6.09 -59.89
CA GLN A 11 14.93 -7.48 -60.33
C GLN A 11 14.63 -8.37 -59.11
N SER A 12 13.64 -9.25 -59.24
CA SER A 12 13.35 -10.30 -58.28
C SER A 12 14.46 -11.38 -58.34
N GLY A 13 15.21 -11.51 -57.26
CA GLY A 13 16.12 -12.62 -57.00
C GLY A 13 15.57 -13.47 -55.85
N ASN A 14 15.23 -14.73 -56.16
CA ASN A 14 14.76 -15.73 -55.21
C ASN A 14 15.74 -15.94 -54.06
N GLY A 15 15.25 -15.82 -52.83
CA GLY A 15 15.95 -16.21 -51.60
C GLY A 15 14.98 -16.22 -50.42
N ALA A 16 14.68 -17.42 -49.93
CA ALA A 16 13.90 -17.79 -48.73
C ALA A 16 13.21 -16.64 -47.95
N GLU A 17 11.88 -16.60 -48.01
CA GLU A 17 11.03 -15.86 -47.08
C GLU A 17 11.34 -16.28 -45.63
N TRP A 18 12.06 -15.41 -44.92
CA TRP A 18 11.98 -15.34 -43.47
C TRP A 18 10.82 -14.38 -43.13
N ASP A 19 9.65 -14.95 -42.91
CA ASP A 19 8.47 -14.25 -42.38
C ASP A 19 8.83 -13.69 -40.99
N SER A 20 9.15 -12.41 -40.91
CA SER A 20 9.47 -11.76 -39.65
C SER A 20 8.17 -11.46 -38.87
N PRO A 21 8.15 -11.56 -37.52
CA PRO A 21 7.01 -11.11 -36.71
C PRO A 21 6.70 -9.61 -36.82
N ARG A 22 7.47 -8.83 -37.60
CA ARG A 22 7.19 -7.42 -37.91
C ARG A 22 6.13 -7.28 -39.01
N ASP A 23 6.13 -8.15 -40.02
CA ASP A 23 5.22 -8.02 -41.17
C ASP A 23 3.77 -8.41 -40.82
N LYS A 24 3.58 -9.42 -39.96
CA LYS A 24 2.23 -9.86 -39.55
C LYS A 24 1.47 -8.89 -38.65
N ARG A 25 2.15 -7.86 -38.11
CA ARG A 25 1.54 -6.86 -37.21
C ARG A 25 1.24 -5.52 -37.89
N GLN A 26 1.56 -5.39 -39.17
CA GLN A 26 1.16 -4.23 -40.00
C GLN A 26 -0.23 -4.40 -40.62
N ASP A 27 -0.68 -5.64 -40.85
CA ASP A 27 -1.94 -5.92 -41.55
C ASP A 27 -3.21 -5.78 -40.69
N GLU A 28 -3.09 -5.55 -39.38
CA GLU A 28 -4.22 -5.24 -38.47
C GLU A 28 -4.22 -3.76 -38.01
N ALA A 29 -3.69 -2.85 -38.83
CA ALA A 29 -3.70 -1.41 -38.57
C ALA A 29 -5.08 -0.79 -38.88
N ASP A 30 -6.07 -1.06 -38.03
CA ASP A 30 -7.32 -0.27 -37.92
C ASP A 30 -7.47 0.38 -36.54
N TYR A 31 -6.39 0.44 -35.76
CA TYR A 31 -6.35 1.11 -34.44
C TYR A 31 -5.50 2.39 -34.51
N PRO A 32 -5.99 3.53 -33.97
CA PRO A 32 -5.27 4.79 -34.01
C PRO A 32 -3.96 4.70 -33.20
N VAL A 33 -2.86 5.06 -33.87
CA VAL A 33 -1.46 5.06 -33.40
C VAL A 33 -1.25 5.91 -32.11
N GLU A 34 -2.19 6.78 -31.77
CA GLU A 34 -2.12 7.67 -30.59
C GLU A 34 -2.26 6.94 -29.24
N GLU A 35 -2.80 5.71 -29.19
CA GLU A 35 -3.01 4.97 -27.92
C GLU A 35 -1.77 4.16 -27.45
N TYR A 36 -0.71 4.10 -28.27
CA TYR A 36 0.51 3.30 -28.02
C TYR A 36 1.66 4.08 -27.36
N LEU A 37 1.58 5.42 -27.28
CA LEU A 37 2.76 6.25 -27.04
C LEU A 37 3.11 6.58 -25.58
N GLU A 38 2.25 6.33 -24.59
CA GLU A 38 2.51 6.86 -23.22
C GLU A 38 2.05 5.97 -22.05
N ASN A 39 2.11 4.63 -22.15
CA ASN A 39 1.53 3.78 -21.09
C ASN A 39 2.45 3.51 -19.89
N CYS A 40 3.58 4.21 -19.75
CA CYS A 40 4.49 3.97 -18.62
C CYS A 40 3.97 4.57 -17.31
N GLY A 41 4.07 3.84 -16.19
CA GLY A 41 3.59 4.33 -14.89
C GLY A 41 2.11 4.07 -14.60
N MET A 42 1.43 3.35 -15.49
CA MET A 42 -0.01 3.18 -15.41
C MET A 42 -0.44 2.20 -14.33
N VAL A 43 -1.53 2.54 -13.64
CA VAL A 43 -2.17 1.69 -12.64
C VAL A 43 -3.63 1.45 -13.04
N HIS A 44 -3.99 0.19 -13.25
CA HIS A 44 -5.32 -0.21 -13.71
C HIS A 44 -5.99 -1.15 -12.71
N THR A 45 -7.29 -0.94 -12.48
CA THR A 45 -8.14 -1.96 -11.84
C THR A 45 -8.72 -2.87 -12.93
N VAL A 46 -8.39 -4.16 -12.85
CA VAL A 46 -8.86 -5.18 -13.80
C VAL A 46 -10.16 -5.78 -13.29
N SER A 47 -11.19 -5.77 -14.15
CA SER A 47 -12.53 -6.27 -13.82
C SER A 47 -13.03 -7.23 -14.91
N PRO A 48 -14.00 -8.11 -14.61
CA PRO A 48 -14.58 -9.00 -15.61
C PRO A 48 -15.04 -8.23 -16.87
N GLY A 49 -14.69 -8.76 -18.04
CA GLY A 49 -15.03 -8.16 -19.34
C GLY A 49 -14.18 -6.96 -19.77
N LYS A 50 -13.22 -6.50 -18.96
CA LYS A 50 -12.24 -5.48 -19.35
C LYS A 50 -10.89 -6.12 -19.66
N SER A 51 -10.16 -5.53 -20.61
CA SER A 51 -8.77 -5.85 -20.87
C SER A 51 -7.94 -4.59 -21.04
N PHE A 52 -6.64 -4.71 -20.76
CA PHE A 52 -5.69 -3.62 -20.88
C PHE A 52 -4.47 -4.11 -21.64
N LYS A 53 -4.03 -3.37 -22.64
CA LYS A 53 -2.79 -3.68 -23.35
C LYS A 53 -1.66 -2.80 -22.82
N PHE A 54 -0.47 -3.38 -22.71
CA PHE A 54 0.75 -2.66 -22.39
C PHE A 54 1.89 -3.22 -23.24
N VAL A 55 2.81 -2.33 -23.61
CA VAL A 55 3.76 -2.59 -24.69
C VAL A 55 5.08 -1.93 -24.33
N THR A 56 6.19 -2.39 -24.93
CA THR A 56 7.47 -1.70 -24.83
C THR A 56 7.31 -0.22 -25.25
N PRO A 57 7.67 0.76 -24.41
CA PRO A 57 7.53 2.17 -24.77
C PRO A 57 8.24 2.52 -26.08
N TYR A 58 7.65 3.42 -26.88
CA TYR A 58 8.17 3.86 -28.20
C TYR A 58 8.23 2.79 -29.29
N PHE A 59 7.40 1.73 -29.16
CA PHE A 59 7.32 0.60 -30.10
C PHE A 59 7.07 0.95 -31.58
N GLY A 60 6.66 2.18 -31.90
CA GLY A 60 6.34 2.63 -33.26
C GLY A 60 7.39 3.51 -33.94
N ASP A 61 8.40 4.00 -33.21
CA ASP A 61 9.37 5.00 -33.72
C ASP A 61 10.62 4.37 -34.37
N TRP A 62 10.54 3.08 -34.72
CA TRP A 62 11.61 2.28 -35.36
C TRP A 62 12.89 2.14 -34.53
N GLN A 63 12.80 2.31 -33.20
CA GLN A 63 13.94 2.27 -32.28
C GLN A 63 13.57 1.54 -31.00
N TYR A 64 14.33 0.50 -30.67
CA TYR A 64 14.20 -0.18 -29.39
C TYR A 64 14.70 0.74 -28.25
N PRO A 65 13.95 0.87 -27.13
CA PRO A 65 14.29 1.79 -26.07
C PRO A 65 15.54 1.37 -25.29
N ASN A 66 16.42 2.33 -24.98
CA ASN A 66 17.57 2.12 -24.10
C ASN A 66 17.45 2.94 -22.82
N GLY A 67 17.92 2.36 -21.72
CA GLY A 67 17.96 3.04 -20.42
C GLY A 67 16.60 3.34 -19.82
N ILE A 68 15.55 2.62 -20.25
CA ILE A 68 14.19 2.84 -19.75
C ILE A 68 13.97 1.96 -18.54
N HIS A 69 13.43 2.58 -17.48
CA HIS A 69 12.78 1.89 -16.38
C HIS A 69 11.30 2.22 -16.44
N CYS A 70 10.47 1.22 -16.74
CA CYS A 70 9.05 1.40 -16.90
C CYS A 70 8.26 0.40 -16.08
N ASN A 71 7.16 0.85 -15.48
CA ASN A 71 6.32 -0.01 -14.65
C ASN A 71 4.84 0.09 -15.02
N TRP A 72 4.12 -1.00 -14.74
CA TRP A 72 2.67 -1.10 -14.82
C TRP A 72 2.16 -1.82 -13.57
N THR A 73 0.99 -1.42 -13.08
CA THR A 73 0.33 -2.09 -11.95
C THR A 73 -1.09 -2.48 -12.34
N PHE A 74 -1.42 -3.76 -12.17
CA PHE A 74 -2.73 -4.31 -12.46
C PHE A 74 -3.33 -4.86 -11.16
N LEU A 75 -4.37 -4.21 -10.65
CA LEU A 75 -5.04 -4.58 -9.41
C LEU A 75 -6.34 -5.32 -9.72
N GLY A 76 -6.49 -6.55 -9.24
CA GLY A 76 -7.71 -7.32 -9.49
C GLY A 76 -8.89 -6.83 -8.67
N HIS A 77 -10.03 -6.61 -9.33
CA HIS A 77 -11.31 -6.35 -8.68
C HIS A 77 -11.83 -7.61 -7.93
N SER A 78 -12.87 -7.48 -7.09
CA SER A 78 -13.31 -8.48 -6.10
C SER A 78 -13.33 -9.95 -6.54
N THR A 79 -13.77 -10.23 -7.75
CA THR A 79 -13.89 -11.59 -8.29
C THR A 79 -12.86 -11.89 -9.37
N CYS A 80 -11.91 -10.99 -9.58
CA CYS A 80 -11.02 -10.98 -10.71
C CYS A 80 -9.60 -11.34 -10.29
N HIS A 81 -9.10 -12.48 -10.78
CA HIS A 81 -7.67 -12.76 -10.79
C HIS A 81 -7.12 -12.39 -12.17
N PRO A 82 -6.38 -11.28 -12.29
CA PRO A 82 -5.80 -10.87 -13.56
C PRO A 82 -4.82 -11.93 -14.06
N SER A 83 -4.77 -12.11 -15.37
CA SER A 83 -3.69 -12.82 -16.01
C SER A 83 -3.10 -12.03 -17.17
N ILE A 84 -1.79 -12.17 -17.34
CA ILE A 84 -1.01 -11.51 -18.38
C ILE A 84 -0.70 -12.52 -19.49
N THR A 85 -0.93 -12.12 -20.73
CA THR A 85 -0.53 -12.86 -21.93
C THR A 85 0.17 -11.90 -22.89
N CYS A 86 1.31 -12.31 -23.42
CA CYS A 86 2.08 -11.58 -24.40
C CYS A 86 2.19 -12.42 -25.67
N ASP A 87 2.17 -11.77 -26.83
CA ASP A 87 2.27 -12.46 -28.13
C ASP A 87 3.66 -13.10 -28.30
N ASP A 88 4.65 -12.24 -28.55
CA ASP A 88 6.08 -12.56 -28.58
C ASP A 88 6.80 -11.53 -27.70
N VAL A 89 7.75 -11.99 -26.89
CA VAL A 89 8.67 -11.12 -26.14
C VAL A 89 10.03 -11.23 -26.82
N ASP A 90 10.59 -10.10 -27.25
CA ASP A 90 11.86 -10.02 -27.94
C ASP A 90 12.69 -8.86 -27.38
N LEU A 91 13.46 -9.16 -26.34
CA LEU A 91 14.33 -8.22 -25.63
C LEU A 91 15.79 -8.62 -25.82
N ARG A 92 16.73 -7.73 -25.46
CA ARG A 92 18.15 -8.08 -25.48
C ARG A 92 18.42 -9.25 -24.53
N ASP A 93 19.01 -10.31 -25.07
CA ASP A 93 19.44 -11.45 -24.26
C ASP A 93 20.65 -11.08 -23.41
N ASN A 94 20.65 -11.51 -22.15
CA ASN A 94 21.73 -11.26 -21.20
C ASN A 94 21.73 -12.34 -20.11
N PRO A 95 22.89 -12.65 -19.51
CA PRO A 95 22.99 -13.69 -18.48
C PRO A 95 21.96 -13.47 -17.36
N GLU A 96 21.15 -14.49 -17.12
CA GLU A 96 20.14 -14.52 -16.05
C GLU A 96 19.11 -13.36 -16.08
N CYS A 97 19.01 -12.63 -17.20
CA CYS A 97 18.16 -11.44 -17.33
C CYS A 97 18.40 -10.40 -16.22
N GLU A 98 19.66 -10.15 -15.83
CA GLU A 98 19.99 -9.23 -14.74
C GLU A 98 19.90 -7.75 -15.12
N THR A 99 20.29 -7.41 -16.36
CA THR A 99 20.49 -6.01 -16.77
C THR A 99 19.41 -5.49 -17.70
N GLU A 100 18.75 -6.39 -18.42
CA GLU A 100 17.60 -6.07 -19.27
C GLU A 100 16.56 -7.19 -19.18
N TYR A 101 15.34 -6.80 -18.82
CA TYR A 101 14.28 -7.76 -18.54
C TYR A 101 12.90 -7.13 -18.60
N LEU A 102 11.92 -7.96 -18.93
CA LEU A 102 10.54 -7.80 -18.52
C LEU A 102 10.33 -8.68 -17.29
N GLU A 103 9.93 -8.10 -16.17
CA GLU A 103 9.67 -8.80 -14.92
C GLU A 103 8.20 -8.66 -14.57
N ILE A 104 7.59 -9.78 -14.17
CA ILE A 104 6.24 -9.82 -13.61
C ILE A 104 6.38 -10.37 -12.19
N ILE A 105 5.94 -9.57 -11.20
CA ILE A 105 5.88 -9.98 -9.80
C ILE A 105 4.46 -9.84 -9.26
N ASP A 106 4.16 -10.56 -8.20
CA ASP A 106 2.92 -10.40 -7.44
C ASP A 106 3.11 -9.74 -6.06
N GLY A 107 4.34 -9.48 -5.63
CA GLY A 107 4.63 -8.95 -4.30
C GLY A 107 4.39 -9.95 -3.15
N LEU A 108 4.14 -11.22 -3.47
CA LEU A 108 3.94 -12.34 -2.56
C LEU A 108 5.12 -13.34 -2.58
N GLY A 109 6.17 -12.99 -3.32
CA GLY A 109 7.34 -13.83 -3.59
C GLY A 109 7.30 -14.51 -4.96
N GLY A 110 6.17 -14.45 -5.66
CA GLY A 110 6.06 -14.91 -7.04
C GLY A 110 6.69 -13.90 -7.98
N ALA A 111 7.67 -14.34 -8.77
CA ALA A 111 8.36 -13.52 -9.75
C ALA A 111 8.70 -14.36 -10.98
N GLN A 112 8.78 -13.69 -12.13
CA GLN A 112 9.34 -14.29 -13.34
C GLN A 112 9.92 -13.20 -14.23
N ARG A 113 11.16 -13.41 -14.67
CA ARG A 113 11.85 -12.54 -15.64
C ARG A 113 11.89 -13.14 -17.03
N TYR A 114 11.83 -12.27 -18.02
CA TYR A 114 11.93 -12.60 -19.44
C TYR A 114 12.97 -11.69 -20.09
N CYS A 115 13.88 -12.28 -20.85
CA CYS A 115 14.81 -11.62 -21.76
C CYS A 115 15.08 -12.53 -22.96
N GLY A 116 15.73 -12.01 -24.01
CA GLY A 116 15.88 -12.74 -25.27
C GLY A 116 14.54 -12.91 -26.00
N LYS A 117 14.50 -13.89 -26.91
CA LYS A 117 13.34 -14.18 -27.75
C LYS A 117 12.51 -15.34 -27.20
N MET A 118 11.32 -15.01 -26.73
CA MET A 118 10.40 -15.95 -26.08
C MET A 118 9.06 -15.95 -26.78
N LYS A 119 8.53 -17.16 -27.01
CA LYS A 119 7.18 -17.40 -27.52
C LYS A 119 6.28 -17.90 -26.40
N ASP A 120 4.97 -17.70 -26.57
CA ASP A 120 3.93 -18.33 -25.73
C ASP A 120 3.92 -17.89 -24.25
N VAL A 121 4.33 -16.66 -23.93
CA VAL A 121 4.21 -16.09 -22.58
C VAL A 121 2.73 -15.83 -22.30
N SER A 122 2.01 -16.80 -21.74
CA SER A 122 0.54 -16.75 -21.68
C SER A 122 -0.05 -17.19 -20.34
N GLY A 123 -1.13 -16.51 -19.95
CA GLY A 123 -1.93 -16.82 -18.76
C GLY A 123 -1.15 -16.76 -17.45
N ILE A 124 -0.17 -15.86 -17.34
CA ILE A 124 0.62 -15.63 -16.12
C ILE A 124 -0.28 -14.97 -15.07
N LYS A 125 -0.43 -15.59 -13.91
CA LYS A 125 -1.22 -15.06 -12.78
C LYS A 125 -0.40 -14.99 -11.50
N SER A 126 -0.92 -14.23 -10.54
CA SER A 126 -0.35 -14.14 -9.19
C SER A 126 -0.33 -15.51 -8.50
N SER A 127 0.70 -15.75 -7.70
CA SER A 127 0.82 -16.90 -6.82
C SER A 127 -0.09 -16.75 -5.59
N ARG A 128 -0.26 -17.84 -4.82
CA ARG A 128 -0.91 -17.83 -3.49
C ARG A 128 -2.30 -17.19 -3.44
N GLY A 129 -3.01 -17.18 -4.56
CA GLY A 129 -4.36 -16.61 -4.67
C GLY A 129 -4.39 -15.09 -4.64
N GLY A 130 -3.26 -14.40 -4.83
CA GLY A 130 -3.23 -12.94 -4.98
C GLY A 130 -3.95 -12.48 -6.26
N ARG A 131 -4.26 -11.18 -6.31
CA ARG A 131 -5.00 -10.54 -7.42
C ARG A 131 -4.25 -9.38 -8.05
N ASP A 132 -3.14 -8.94 -7.46
CA ASP A 132 -2.34 -7.85 -8.01
C ASP A 132 -1.13 -8.39 -8.78
N LEU A 133 -0.83 -7.76 -9.91
CA LEU A 133 0.35 -8.02 -10.72
C LEU A 133 1.08 -6.71 -10.98
N PHE A 134 2.39 -6.72 -10.77
CA PHE A 134 3.27 -5.58 -10.98
C PHE A 134 4.26 -5.97 -12.07
N VAL A 135 4.34 -5.14 -13.10
CA VAL A 135 5.18 -5.41 -14.26
C VAL A 135 6.25 -4.33 -14.33
N THR A 136 7.49 -4.73 -14.62
CA THR A 136 8.62 -3.82 -14.81
C THR A 136 9.38 -4.20 -16.07
N LEU A 137 9.61 -3.20 -16.92
CA LEU A 137 10.57 -3.27 -18.01
C LEU A 137 11.80 -2.46 -17.60
N GLN A 138 12.96 -3.11 -17.60
CA GLN A 138 14.26 -2.48 -17.45
C GLN A 138 15.04 -2.72 -18.74
N THR A 139 15.53 -1.66 -19.40
CA THR A 139 16.45 -1.78 -20.55
C THR A 139 17.83 -1.20 -20.23
N MET A 140 18.87 -1.78 -20.82
CA MET A 140 20.24 -1.32 -20.61
C MET A 140 20.47 0.06 -21.24
N ASN A 141 21.37 0.85 -20.66
CA ASN A 141 21.92 2.03 -21.32
C ASN A 141 22.76 1.59 -22.52
N GLY A 142 22.52 2.18 -23.69
CA GLY A 142 23.20 1.79 -24.93
C GLY A 142 22.75 2.61 -26.13
N THR A 143 23.28 2.27 -27.31
CA THR A 143 22.87 2.85 -28.58
C THR A 143 21.56 2.24 -29.05
N PHE A 144 20.70 3.03 -29.72
CA PHE A 144 19.44 2.54 -30.30
C PHE A 144 19.67 1.33 -31.19
N ASP A 145 18.93 0.27 -30.92
CA ASP A 145 19.03 -0.99 -31.62
C ASP A 145 17.75 -1.24 -32.43
N ARG A 146 17.90 -1.81 -33.62
CA ARG A 146 16.79 -2.22 -34.49
C ARG A 146 16.67 -3.74 -34.60
N GLU A 147 17.46 -4.50 -33.86
CA GLU A 147 17.42 -5.95 -33.85
C GLU A 147 16.20 -6.49 -33.07
N TYR A 148 15.86 -5.85 -31.95
CA TYR A 148 14.80 -6.32 -31.05
C TYR A 148 13.43 -5.80 -31.42
N ALA A 149 12.42 -6.66 -31.30
CA ALA A 149 11.04 -6.34 -31.59
C ALA A 149 10.19 -6.00 -30.36
N GLY A 150 10.73 -5.98 -29.14
CA GLY A 150 10.00 -5.64 -27.90
C GLY A 150 8.89 -6.63 -27.55
N PHE A 151 7.84 -6.15 -26.88
CA PHE A 151 6.66 -6.95 -26.56
C PHE A 151 5.36 -6.16 -26.69
N LEU A 152 4.27 -6.90 -26.91
CA LEU A 152 2.89 -6.48 -26.70
C LEU A 152 2.23 -7.51 -25.78
N CYS A 153 1.71 -7.03 -24.66
CA CYS A 153 1.03 -7.85 -23.67
C CYS A 153 -0.38 -7.33 -23.42
N GLU A 154 -1.26 -8.23 -23.03
CA GLU A 154 -2.63 -7.95 -22.62
C GLU A 154 -2.89 -8.55 -21.24
N VAL A 155 -3.58 -7.77 -20.41
CA VAL A 155 -4.06 -8.19 -19.09
C VAL A 155 -5.56 -8.35 -19.15
N ARG A 156 -6.05 -9.51 -18.73
CA ARG A 156 -7.47 -9.86 -18.71
C ARG A 156 -7.89 -10.41 -17.37
N CYS A 157 -9.19 -10.29 -17.12
CA CYS A 157 -9.84 -10.98 -16.02
C CYS A 157 -10.21 -12.40 -16.42
N ASN A 158 -9.27 -13.33 -16.29
CA ASN A 158 -9.46 -14.73 -16.61
C ASN A 158 -8.46 -15.51 -15.76
N ASP A 159 -8.95 -16.28 -14.78
CA ASP A 159 -8.12 -17.03 -13.84
C ASP A 159 -7.01 -17.78 -14.58
N GLY A 160 -5.80 -17.19 -14.56
CA GLY A 160 -4.70 -17.61 -15.43
C GLY A 160 -4.31 -19.07 -15.23
N LYS A 161 -3.55 -19.63 -16.17
CA LYS A 161 -3.15 -21.04 -16.12
C LYS A 161 -1.82 -21.25 -15.42
N VAL A 162 -0.92 -20.27 -15.49
CA VAL A 162 0.46 -20.37 -15.00
C VAL A 162 0.61 -19.42 -13.81
N ALA A 163 0.70 -19.96 -12.61
CA ALA A 163 1.06 -19.15 -11.45
C ALA A 163 2.54 -18.78 -11.52
N LEU A 164 2.86 -17.54 -11.14
CA LEU A 164 4.25 -17.13 -10.93
C LEU A 164 4.94 -18.13 -9.99
N LYS A 165 6.20 -18.44 -10.32
CA LYS A 165 7.02 -19.32 -9.50
C LYS A 165 7.56 -18.53 -8.31
N ASP A 166 7.69 -19.20 -7.19
CA ASP A 166 8.44 -18.69 -6.05
C ASP A 166 9.94 -18.68 -6.43
N GLU A 167 10.39 -17.71 -7.22
CA GLU A 167 11.80 -17.60 -7.66
C GLU A 167 12.73 -17.09 -6.54
N PHE A 168 12.15 -16.63 -5.43
CA PHE A 168 12.87 -16.39 -4.20
C PHE A 168 12.09 -17.07 -3.07
N PRO A 169 12.72 -17.87 -2.18
CA PRO A 169 12.02 -18.34 -0.99
C PRO A 169 11.51 -17.10 -0.27
N SER A 170 10.18 -16.95 -0.25
CA SER A 170 9.45 -15.82 0.33
C SER A 170 10.12 -15.39 1.62
N LYS A 171 10.95 -14.35 1.52
CA LYS A 171 11.67 -13.79 2.65
C LYS A 171 11.58 -12.29 2.53
N HIS A 172 10.40 -11.78 2.85
CA HIS A 172 10.36 -10.94 4.03
C HIS A 172 11.31 -11.57 5.06
N LYS A 173 12.50 -11.00 5.21
CA LYS A 173 13.57 -11.64 5.98
C LYS A 173 13.07 -11.79 7.41
N GLU A 174 12.57 -12.97 7.75
CA GLU A 174 12.01 -13.18 9.07
C GLU A 174 13.12 -12.99 10.10
N ASP A 175 12.89 -12.09 11.05
CA ASP A 175 13.72 -11.99 12.23
C ASP A 175 13.17 -12.96 13.28
N LEU A 176 13.80 -14.13 13.36
CA LEU A 176 13.42 -15.20 14.29
C LEU A 176 13.49 -14.77 15.78
N ARG A 177 14.11 -13.62 16.06
CA ARG A 177 14.26 -13.07 17.41
C ARG A 177 13.05 -12.25 17.86
N CYS A 178 12.11 -11.92 16.97
CA CYS A 178 10.92 -11.15 17.31
C CYS A 178 9.63 -11.83 16.85
N ILE A 179 8.53 -11.56 17.54
CA ILE A 179 7.19 -12.08 17.26
C ILE A 179 6.26 -10.89 17.10
N CYS A 180 5.48 -10.84 16.00
CA CYS A 180 4.54 -9.76 15.77
C CYS A 180 3.31 -9.86 16.69
N GLY A 181 2.63 -8.73 16.90
CA GLY A 181 1.34 -8.68 17.55
C GLY A 181 1.36 -9.08 19.03
N TYR A 182 2.52 -9.00 19.69
CA TYR A 182 2.64 -9.33 21.10
C TYR A 182 2.42 -8.08 21.97
N GLN A 183 1.37 -8.11 22.78
CA GLN A 183 0.99 -7.02 23.69
C GLN A 183 1.81 -7.09 24.98
N ASN A 184 2.18 -5.95 25.58
CA ASN A 184 3.02 -5.94 26.79
C ASN A 184 2.27 -6.31 28.08
N LYS A 185 0.95 -6.09 28.16
CA LYS A 185 0.07 -6.47 29.28
C LYS A 185 -1.32 -6.87 28.78
N ASP A 186 -1.92 -7.91 29.36
CA ASP A 186 -3.24 -8.46 28.97
C ASP A 186 -4.28 -8.24 30.08
N ASP A 187 -4.71 -6.99 30.27
CA ASP A 187 -5.82 -6.68 31.17
C ASP A 187 -7.11 -6.52 30.33
N ARG A 188 -7.98 -7.53 30.43
CA ARG A 188 -9.25 -7.62 29.69
C ARG A 188 -10.29 -6.70 30.37
N ILE A 189 -10.61 -5.54 29.78
CA ILE A 189 -11.57 -4.59 30.35
C ILE A 189 -12.42 -3.93 29.24
N VAL A 190 -13.72 -3.76 29.50
CA VAL A 190 -14.79 -3.37 28.56
C VAL A 190 -15.25 -1.94 28.87
N GLY A 191 -15.08 -0.97 27.96
CA GLY A 191 -15.55 0.39 28.30
C GLY A 191 -15.14 1.59 27.45
N GLY A 192 -14.09 1.52 26.63
CA GLY A 192 -13.48 2.76 26.12
C GLY A 192 -12.71 3.42 27.26
N GLU A 193 -11.40 3.19 27.33
CA GLU A 193 -10.60 3.51 28.53
C GLU A 193 -9.18 3.94 28.16
N ASN A 194 -8.53 4.66 29.08
CA ASN A 194 -7.10 4.97 29.00
C ASN A 194 -6.31 3.66 28.88
N THR A 195 -5.38 3.61 27.94
CA THR A 195 -4.42 2.51 27.87
C THR A 195 -3.40 2.62 29.01
N THR A 196 -2.72 1.51 29.31
CA THR A 196 -1.47 1.59 30.07
C THR A 196 -0.29 1.99 29.17
N MET A 197 0.76 2.58 29.75
CA MET A 197 1.95 2.95 29.00
C MET A 197 2.52 1.73 28.25
N ASN A 198 2.74 1.89 26.95
CA ASN A 198 3.20 0.84 26.03
C ASN A 198 2.34 -0.44 26.00
N GLU A 199 1.04 -0.34 26.30
CA GLU A 199 0.11 -1.46 26.18
C GLU A 199 0.11 -2.05 24.77
N PHE A 200 0.03 -1.19 23.75
CA PHE A 200 0.05 -1.54 22.33
C PHE A 200 1.39 -1.09 21.70
N PRO A 201 2.44 -1.93 21.77
CA PRO A 201 3.81 -1.54 21.40
C PRO A 201 4.02 -1.25 19.91
N TRP A 202 3.05 -1.58 19.05
CA TRP A 202 3.07 -1.22 17.64
C TRP A 202 2.56 0.19 17.34
N MET A 203 1.87 0.82 18.30
CA MET A 203 1.27 2.13 18.10
C MET A 203 2.32 3.17 17.78
N ALA A 204 2.05 3.93 16.74
CA ALA A 204 2.90 5.00 16.25
C ALA A 204 2.06 6.27 16.07
N ALA A 205 2.62 7.40 16.50
CA ALA A 205 2.03 8.71 16.25
C ALA A 205 2.83 9.42 15.16
N ILE A 206 2.15 9.89 14.12
CA ILE A 206 2.72 10.79 13.12
C ILE A 206 2.54 12.20 13.65
N VAL A 207 3.64 12.94 13.82
CA VAL A 207 3.64 14.28 14.41
C VAL A 207 4.32 15.28 13.48
N ASN A 208 4.05 16.57 13.68
CA ASN A 208 4.89 17.63 13.11
C ASN A 208 6.35 17.44 13.56
N LYS A 209 7.28 17.54 12.61
CA LYS A 209 8.72 17.39 12.88
C LYS A 209 9.17 18.30 14.03
N GLY A 210 9.89 17.72 14.98
CA GLY A 210 10.41 18.43 16.16
C GLY A 210 9.35 18.79 17.22
N THR A 211 8.15 18.23 17.14
CA THR A 211 7.06 18.47 18.11
C THR A 211 6.44 17.15 18.59
N ARG A 212 5.44 17.24 19.49
CA ARG A 212 4.52 16.14 19.83
C ARG A 212 3.08 16.41 19.35
N SER A 213 2.90 17.34 18.41
CA SER A 213 1.61 17.70 17.84
C SER A 213 1.19 16.64 16.81
N PRO A 214 0.12 15.87 17.08
CA PRO A 214 -0.27 14.76 16.23
C PRO A 214 -0.95 15.20 14.94
N ARG A 215 -0.74 14.38 13.92
CA ARG A 215 -1.40 14.46 12.62
C ARG A 215 -2.32 13.27 12.41
N CYS A 216 -1.77 12.08 12.58
CA CYS A 216 -2.43 10.80 12.39
C CYS A 216 -1.83 9.73 13.32
N GLY A 217 -2.60 8.70 13.59
CA GLY A 217 -2.10 7.43 14.10
C GLY A 217 -1.49 6.57 12.99
N ALA A 218 -0.74 5.55 13.40
CA ALA A 218 -0.16 4.55 12.52
C ALA A 218 0.25 3.31 13.34
N ALA A 219 0.75 2.28 12.66
CA ALA A 219 1.36 1.12 13.31
C ALA A 219 2.66 0.69 12.63
N ILE A 220 3.68 0.30 13.41
CA ILE A 220 4.86 -0.36 12.87
C ILE A 220 4.52 -1.79 12.44
N ILE A 221 4.93 -2.17 11.22
CA ILE A 221 4.61 -3.48 10.63
C ILE A 221 5.85 -4.36 10.44
N ASN A 222 7.04 -3.77 10.39
CA ASN A 222 8.32 -4.47 10.22
C ASN A 222 9.50 -3.56 10.65
N ASP A 223 10.75 -3.98 10.42
CA ASP A 223 11.95 -3.26 10.86
C ASP A 223 12.16 -1.87 10.23
N ARG A 224 11.35 -1.44 9.26
CA ARG A 224 11.60 -0.20 8.51
C ARG A 224 10.35 0.58 8.11
N TRP A 225 9.16 0.01 8.26
CA TRP A 225 7.94 0.56 7.69
C TRP A 225 6.83 0.71 8.73
N VAL A 226 6.08 1.79 8.56
CA VAL A 226 4.91 2.15 9.35
C VAL A 226 3.71 2.28 8.40
N LEU A 227 2.59 1.64 8.75
CA LEU A 227 1.35 1.62 7.99
C LEU A 227 0.35 2.65 8.56
N THR A 228 -0.26 3.44 7.67
CA THR A 228 -1.22 4.49 8.02
C THR A 228 -2.18 4.77 6.84
N ALA A 229 -2.95 5.85 6.88
CA ALA A 229 -3.88 6.26 5.83
C ALA A 229 -3.23 7.26 4.86
N ALA A 230 -3.65 7.25 3.59
CA ALA A 230 -3.17 8.16 2.55
C ALA A 230 -3.72 9.58 2.73
N HIS A 231 -4.94 9.72 3.24
CA HIS A 231 -5.57 11.03 3.46
C HIS A 231 -4.75 11.92 4.42
N CYS A 232 -3.95 11.31 5.31
CA CYS A 232 -3.03 11.99 6.22
C CYS A 232 -1.99 12.85 5.47
N PHE A 233 -1.68 12.53 4.21
CA PHE A 233 -0.65 13.19 3.40
C PHE A 233 -1.21 13.82 2.14
N VAL A 234 -2.10 13.12 1.42
CA VAL A 234 -2.60 13.59 0.13
C VAL A 234 -3.48 14.83 0.27
N LEU A 235 -4.36 14.86 1.28
CA LEU A 235 -5.27 16.00 1.49
C LEU A 235 -4.59 17.18 2.19
N THR A 236 -3.59 16.88 3.03
CA THR A 236 -2.85 17.86 3.83
C THR A 236 -1.60 18.41 3.11
N LYS A 237 -1.17 17.74 2.03
CA LYS A 237 0.09 17.99 1.30
C LYS A 237 1.34 17.90 2.18
N LEU A 238 1.33 17.01 3.17
CA LEU A 238 2.46 16.79 4.08
C LEU A 238 3.53 15.89 3.43
N GLY A 239 4.78 16.35 3.47
CA GLY A 239 5.96 15.60 3.03
C GLY A 239 6.69 14.88 4.17
N ALA A 240 7.62 13.98 3.81
CA ALA A 240 8.44 13.21 4.74
C ALA A 240 9.32 14.09 5.64
N ASP A 241 9.83 15.20 5.12
CA ASP A 241 10.70 16.15 5.81
C ASP A 241 9.98 17.01 6.86
N GLN A 242 8.64 17.00 6.85
CA GLN A 242 7.79 17.79 7.74
C GLN A 242 7.26 17.00 8.94
N ILE A 243 7.57 15.71 9.03
CA ILE A 243 7.00 14.81 10.03
C ILE A 243 8.05 13.96 10.74
N ASP A 244 7.75 13.59 11.98
CA ASP A 244 8.41 12.50 12.70
C ASP A 244 7.40 11.41 13.04
N VAL A 245 7.90 10.20 13.30
CA VAL A 245 7.13 9.10 13.90
C VAL A 245 7.58 8.89 15.34
N LEU A 246 6.63 8.86 16.27
CA LEU A 246 6.87 8.56 17.68
C LEU A 246 6.35 7.16 18.03
N PHE A 247 7.24 6.30 18.52
CA PHE A 247 6.87 5.04 19.19
C PHE A 247 6.98 5.20 20.70
N HIS A 248 6.20 4.44 21.45
CA HIS A 248 6.11 4.52 22.92
C HIS A 248 5.62 5.86 23.48
N ALA A 249 5.19 6.78 22.63
CA ALA A 249 4.46 7.94 23.08
C ALA A 249 3.19 7.46 23.77
N HIS A 250 2.94 7.96 24.97
CA HIS A 250 1.68 7.76 25.67
C HIS A 250 0.87 9.06 25.66
N THR A 251 1.56 10.21 25.76
CA THR A 251 0.95 11.55 25.81
C THR A 251 1.27 12.38 24.55
N LEU A 252 0.26 12.90 23.85
CA LEU A 252 0.45 13.81 22.71
C LEU A 252 -0.10 15.23 22.98
N ASP A 253 0.45 16.22 22.26
CA ASP A 253 -0.01 17.60 22.33
C ASP A 253 -1.25 17.82 21.47
N MET A 254 -2.41 17.61 22.09
CA MET A 254 -3.73 17.77 21.46
C MET A 254 -4.29 19.19 21.56
N THR A 255 -3.46 20.22 21.80
CA THR A 255 -3.96 21.60 21.84
C THR A 255 -4.50 22.05 20.47
N LEU A 256 -5.72 22.61 20.45
CA LEU A 256 -6.39 23.03 19.22
C LEU A 256 -5.68 24.24 18.59
N ARG A 257 -5.31 24.10 17.32
CA ARG A 257 -4.52 25.06 16.52
C ARG A 257 -5.10 26.46 16.36
N GLU A 258 -6.42 26.59 16.48
CA GLU A 258 -7.11 27.86 16.23
C GLU A 258 -6.76 28.95 17.26
N TYR A 259 -6.09 28.57 18.38
CA TYR A 259 -5.75 29.49 19.45
C TYR A 259 -4.24 29.59 19.77
N HIS A 260 -3.39 28.65 19.35
CA HIS A 260 -1.98 28.62 19.78
C HIS A 260 -1.01 28.04 18.71
N ALA A 261 0.19 28.62 18.60
CA ALA A 261 1.26 28.17 17.70
C ALA A 261 1.92 26.86 18.20
N ASP A 262 2.45 26.07 17.26
CA ASP A 262 3.23 24.85 17.54
C ASP A 262 4.35 25.19 18.56
N THR A 263 4.27 24.65 19.77
CA THR A 263 5.29 24.89 20.80
C THR A 263 6.44 23.92 20.58
N ALA A 264 7.67 24.43 20.48
CA ALA A 264 8.86 23.59 20.29
C ALA A 264 9.03 22.61 21.48
N LEU A 265 9.62 21.44 21.22
CA LEU A 265 10.00 20.47 22.26
C LEU A 265 10.79 21.16 23.39
N GLY A 266 10.24 21.12 24.61
CA GLY A 266 10.88 21.68 25.80
C GLY A 266 10.44 23.10 26.21
N GLU A 267 9.54 23.76 25.47
CA GLU A 267 9.05 25.10 25.84
C GLU A 267 7.73 25.09 26.63
N ILE A 268 7.51 26.15 27.44
CA ILE A 268 6.34 26.37 28.30
C ILE A 268 5.08 26.53 27.44
N GLY A 269 4.33 25.44 27.27
CA GLY A 269 3.09 25.43 26.50
C GLY A 269 2.85 24.17 25.67
N SER A 270 3.82 23.26 25.55
CA SER A 270 3.68 22.03 24.75
C SER A 270 2.64 21.03 25.26
N ILE A 271 2.07 21.22 26.47
CA ILE A 271 0.94 20.45 27.02
C ILE A 271 0.12 21.36 27.99
N ARG A 272 -0.76 22.28 27.51
CA ARG A 272 -1.53 23.18 28.41
C ARG A 272 -2.84 22.59 28.93
N GLY A 273 -2.85 21.96 30.10
CA GLY A 273 -4.04 21.29 30.66
C GLY A 273 -5.15 22.26 31.09
N SER A 274 -6.40 21.89 30.86
CA SER A 274 -7.57 22.52 31.51
C SER A 274 -7.73 21.98 32.94
N GLY A 275 -6.70 22.15 33.76
CA GLY A 275 -6.64 21.64 35.13
C GLY A 275 -5.21 21.28 35.53
N TYR A 276 -4.60 22.15 36.35
CA TYR A 276 -3.41 21.94 37.20
C TYR A 276 -2.30 21.01 36.67
N ASN A 277 -1.22 21.62 36.17
CA ASN A 277 0.14 21.08 36.05
C ASN A 277 0.26 19.56 35.82
N LEU A 278 0.22 19.16 34.55
CA LEU A 278 1.06 18.04 34.12
C LEU A 278 2.38 18.67 33.65
N ASP A 279 3.48 18.30 34.31
CA ASP A 279 4.82 18.73 33.94
C ASP A 279 5.09 18.45 32.45
N ILE A 280 5.99 19.22 31.83
CA ILE A 280 6.39 19.05 30.43
C ILE A 280 6.79 17.58 30.20
N VAL A 281 5.99 16.82 29.45
CA VAL A 281 6.32 15.43 29.10
C VAL A 281 7.21 15.45 27.87
N THR A 282 8.48 15.13 28.06
CA THR A 282 9.47 15.03 26.99
C THR A 282 9.55 13.60 26.44
N ASP A 283 10.22 13.44 25.30
CA ASP A 283 10.52 12.11 24.77
C ASP A 283 11.34 11.26 25.78
N SER A 284 12.17 11.90 26.62
CA SER A 284 12.95 11.22 27.65
C SER A 284 12.09 10.65 28.77
N ASP A 285 11.06 11.40 29.20
CA ASP A 285 10.19 11.00 30.33
C ASP A 285 9.39 9.74 29.97
N GLU A 286 8.92 9.65 28.72
CA GLU A 286 8.19 8.49 28.22
C GLU A 286 9.06 7.42 27.56
N LYS A 287 10.38 7.63 27.48
CA LYS A 287 11.28 6.81 26.64
C LYS A 287 10.75 6.65 25.21
N THR A 288 10.16 7.73 24.68
CA THR A 288 9.64 7.80 23.32
C THR A 288 10.79 7.62 22.34
N LEU A 289 10.60 6.73 21.37
CA LEU A 289 11.52 6.60 20.24
C LEU A 289 11.01 7.46 19.09
N ARG A 290 11.69 8.58 18.85
CA ARG A 290 11.43 9.47 17.70
C ARG A 290 12.27 9.04 16.51
N VAL A 291 11.63 8.89 15.37
CA VAL A 291 12.27 8.45 14.12
C VAL A 291 11.84 9.35 12.97
N GLU A 292 12.81 9.87 12.23
CA GLU A 292 12.54 10.65 11.01
C GLU A 292 12.00 9.75 9.88
N VAL A 293 11.18 10.34 9.02
CA VAL A 293 10.66 9.66 7.82
C VAL A 293 11.53 9.99 6.62
N ALA A 294 11.98 8.96 5.91
CA ALA A 294 12.73 9.12 4.67
C ALA A 294 11.82 9.25 3.45
N GLU A 295 10.63 8.66 3.48
CA GLU A 295 9.72 8.61 2.34
C GLU A 295 8.28 8.31 2.76
N VAL A 296 7.33 8.96 2.07
CA VAL A 296 5.90 8.68 2.16
C VAL A 296 5.47 8.04 0.85
N ILE A 297 4.90 6.84 0.90
CA ILE A 297 4.35 6.14 -0.25
C ILE A 297 2.84 6.02 -0.06
N ASN A 298 2.08 6.82 -0.82
CA ASN A 298 0.62 6.71 -0.85
C ASN A 298 0.20 5.64 -1.84
N HIS A 299 -0.93 4.96 -1.59
CA HIS A 299 -1.49 4.07 -2.60
C HIS A 299 -1.84 4.87 -3.87
N PRO A 300 -1.41 4.45 -5.07
CA PRO A 300 -1.54 5.25 -6.30
C PRO A 300 -2.98 5.50 -6.74
N LEU A 301 -3.91 4.62 -6.35
CA LEU A 301 -5.35 4.77 -6.63
C LEU A 301 -6.15 5.46 -5.51
N PHE A 302 -5.49 6.03 -4.51
CA PHE A 302 -6.19 6.84 -3.51
C PHE A 302 -6.93 8.00 -4.19
N ASN A 303 -8.18 8.24 -3.79
CA ASN A 303 -9.01 9.26 -4.43
C ASN A 303 -9.95 9.98 -3.45
N ALA A 304 -10.69 10.97 -3.95
CA ALA A 304 -11.57 11.82 -3.17
C ALA A 304 -12.74 11.09 -2.45
N LYS A 305 -13.03 9.84 -2.82
CA LYS A 305 -14.00 8.98 -2.12
C LYS A 305 -13.37 8.17 -0.99
N TYR A 306 -12.10 8.44 -0.66
CA TYR A 306 -11.30 7.68 0.32
C TYR A 306 -11.14 6.20 -0.02
N ASP A 307 -11.33 5.83 -1.30
CA ASP A 307 -10.98 4.48 -1.75
C ASP A 307 -9.46 4.34 -1.79
N TYR A 308 -8.95 3.13 -1.52
CA TYR A 308 -7.52 2.86 -1.36
C TYR A 308 -6.81 3.78 -0.34
N ASP A 309 -7.47 4.12 0.76
CA ASP A 309 -6.91 5.00 1.78
C ASP A 309 -5.92 4.27 2.70
N VAL A 310 -4.74 3.98 2.14
CA VAL A 310 -3.58 3.40 2.82
C VAL A 310 -2.29 4.03 2.32
N ALA A 311 -1.34 4.21 3.23
CA ALA A 311 -0.01 4.72 2.94
C ALA A 311 1.05 4.05 3.82
N LEU A 312 2.29 4.07 3.32
CA LEU A 312 3.47 3.54 4.00
C LEU A 312 4.48 4.65 4.25
N LEU A 313 5.04 4.67 5.44
CA LEU A 313 6.15 5.53 5.81
C LEU A 313 7.42 4.70 5.92
N ARG A 314 8.44 5.03 5.12
CA ARG A 314 9.76 4.44 5.25
C ARG A 314 10.55 5.21 6.30
N LEU A 315 10.93 4.54 7.37
CA LEU A 315 11.78 5.14 8.40
C LEU A 315 13.19 5.43 7.85
N SER A 316 13.83 6.50 8.35
CA SER A 316 15.18 6.90 7.95
C SER A 316 16.23 5.84 8.25
N HIS A 317 16.02 5.07 9.32
CA HIS A 317 16.85 3.95 9.72
C HIS A 317 15.97 2.75 10.12
N LYS A 318 16.59 1.57 10.16
CA LYS A 318 15.92 0.34 10.60
C LYS A 318 15.84 0.28 12.13
N ILE A 319 14.75 -0.27 12.64
CA ILE A 319 14.56 -0.60 14.04
C ILE A 319 15.24 -1.95 14.32
N ASP A 320 16.14 -1.98 15.30
CA ASP A 320 16.72 -3.22 15.79
C ASP A 320 15.84 -3.81 16.92
N PHE A 321 15.02 -4.79 16.56
CA PHE A 321 14.13 -5.48 17.51
C PHE A 321 14.86 -6.30 18.58
N SER A 322 16.19 -6.42 18.54
CA SER A 322 16.95 -7.05 19.62
C SER A 322 17.19 -6.14 20.83
N VAL A 323 16.89 -4.85 20.71
CA VAL A 323 17.01 -3.87 21.80
C VAL A 323 15.76 -3.92 22.68
N ALA A 324 15.95 -3.90 24.01
CA ALA A 324 14.87 -4.09 24.98
C ALA A 324 13.73 -3.06 24.90
N ASN A 325 14.02 -1.83 24.44
CA ASN A 325 13.03 -0.77 24.26
C ASN A 325 12.66 -0.56 22.78
N ALA A 326 12.81 -1.57 21.93
CA ALA A 326 12.32 -1.49 20.55
C ALA A 326 10.79 -1.68 20.53
N PRO A 327 10.06 -0.97 19.64
CA PRO A 327 8.65 -1.25 19.42
C PRO A 327 8.47 -2.68 18.88
N ILE A 328 7.32 -3.28 19.17
CA ILE A 328 6.95 -4.60 18.66
C ILE A 328 5.97 -4.38 17.50
N PRO A 329 6.27 -4.85 16.28
CA PRO A 329 5.37 -4.65 15.14
C PRO A 329 4.08 -5.46 15.28
N ILE A 330 2.99 -4.95 14.71
CA ILE A 330 1.72 -5.67 14.62
C ILE A 330 1.76 -6.71 13.50
N CYS A 331 1.02 -7.80 13.63
CA CYS A 331 0.87 -8.75 12.52
C CYS A 331 -0.06 -8.17 11.44
N LEU A 332 0.12 -8.59 10.19
CA LEU A 332 -0.82 -8.31 9.09
C LEU A 332 -1.53 -9.59 8.62
N PRO A 333 -2.70 -9.49 7.95
CA PRO A 333 -3.36 -10.64 7.36
C PRO A 333 -2.47 -11.30 6.31
N GLU A 334 -2.67 -12.60 6.07
CA GLU A 334 -2.04 -13.25 4.91
C GLU A 334 -2.66 -12.72 3.62
N PRO A 335 -1.86 -12.48 2.57
CA PRO A 335 -2.39 -12.14 1.25
C PRO A 335 -3.26 -13.26 0.67
N GLY A 336 -4.19 -12.90 -0.22
CA GLY A 336 -5.13 -13.84 -0.84
C GLY A 336 -6.40 -14.12 -0.02
N LEU A 337 -6.49 -13.66 1.23
CA LEU A 337 -7.65 -13.85 2.11
C LEU A 337 -8.78 -12.83 1.87
N TYR A 338 -9.11 -12.54 0.60
CA TYR A 338 -10.08 -11.50 0.22
C TYR A 338 -11.50 -11.73 0.76
N GLN A 339 -11.87 -13.00 1.00
CA GLN A 339 -13.17 -13.39 1.53
C GLN A 339 -13.30 -13.13 3.05
N GLU A 340 -12.19 -12.86 3.74
CA GLU A 340 -12.23 -12.50 5.15
C GLU A 340 -12.68 -11.05 5.33
N THR A 341 -13.95 -10.90 5.71
CA THR A 341 -14.60 -9.61 5.99
C THR A 341 -14.56 -9.24 7.47
N PHE A 342 -14.14 -10.16 8.34
CA PHE A 342 -14.11 -10.03 9.80
C PHE A 342 -15.49 -9.78 10.45
N GLN A 343 -16.58 -10.03 9.71
CA GLN A 343 -17.94 -9.92 10.23
C GLN A 343 -18.16 -10.81 11.45
N GLY A 344 -18.88 -10.27 12.44
CA GLY A 344 -19.16 -10.96 13.71
C GLY A 344 -18.00 -10.94 14.71
N THR A 345 -16.87 -10.31 14.37
CA THR A 345 -15.77 -10.06 15.29
C THR A 345 -15.90 -8.70 15.97
N VAL A 346 -15.18 -8.53 17.08
CA VAL A 346 -15.10 -7.28 17.86
C VAL A 346 -13.64 -6.86 17.97
N PRO A 347 -13.07 -6.21 16.94
CA PRO A 347 -11.72 -5.66 17.01
C PRO A 347 -11.60 -4.46 17.95
N THR A 348 -10.36 -4.09 18.24
CA THR A 348 -10.00 -2.91 19.04
C THR A 348 -9.38 -1.85 18.14
N VAL A 349 -9.86 -0.62 18.26
CA VAL A 349 -9.19 0.59 17.77
C VAL A 349 -8.46 1.24 18.93
N ALA A 350 -7.25 1.75 18.69
CA ALA A 350 -6.49 2.50 19.67
C ALA A 350 -5.90 3.77 19.04
N GLY A 351 -5.88 4.86 19.79
CA GLY A 351 -5.37 6.14 19.31
C GLY A 351 -5.58 7.29 20.30
N TRP A 352 -5.24 8.50 19.87
CA TRP A 352 -5.30 9.73 20.68
C TRP A 352 -6.47 10.65 20.26
N GLY A 353 -7.45 10.07 19.57
CA GLY A 353 -8.61 10.80 19.08
C GLY A 353 -9.46 11.44 20.17
N LEU A 354 -10.28 12.42 19.79
CA LEU A 354 -11.25 13.05 20.69
C LEU A 354 -12.23 11.99 21.25
N PRO A 355 -12.62 12.06 22.53
CA PRO A 355 -13.61 11.13 23.07
C PRO A 355 -15.01 11.29 22.45
N HIS A 356 -15.31 12.44 21.83
CA HIS A 356 -16.51 12.71 21.01
C HIS A 356 -16.31 13.98 20.17
N GLN A 357 -17.17 14.18 19.16
CA GLN A 357 -17.03 15.25 18.15
C GLN A 357 -17.05 16.68 18.72
N ASP A 358 -17.73 16.90 19.84
CA ASP A 358 -17.88 18.22 20.50
C ASP A 358 -16.94 18.42 21.70
N ALA A 359 -15.99 17.50 21.92
CA ALA A 359 -15.06 17.61 23.02
C ALA A 359 -14.14 18.83 22.84
N GLY A 360 -14.13 19.75 23.80
CA GLY A 360 -13.23 20.93 23.81
C GLY A 360 -11.73 20.60 23.98
N GLY A 361 -11.36 19.32 23.96
CA GLY A 361 -10.00 18.80 24.04
C GLY A 361 -10.00 17.27 23.96
N SER A 362 -8.92 16.68 23.43
CA SER A 362 -8.72 15.23 23.40
C SER A 362 -8.15 14.71 24.72
N THR A 363 -8.40 13.43 25.01
CA THR A 363 -7.60 12.66 25.97
C THR A 363 -6.18 12.60 25.43
N ARG A 364 -5.28 13.41 26.00
CA ARG A 364 -3.84 13.42 25.63
C ARG A 364 -3.19 12.06 25.72
N ILE A 365 -3.77 11.18 26.52
CA ILE A 365 -3.36 9.80 26.77
C ILE A 365 -4.00 8.88 25.73
N LEU A 366 -3.20 7.95 25.18
CA LEU A 366 -3.65 6.90 24.27
C LEU A 366 -4.87 6.15 24.86
N GLN A 367 -5.95 6.06 24.10
CA GLN A 367 -7.19 5.34 24.43
C GLN A 367 -7.31 4.06 23.60
N LYS A 368 -8.20 3.17 24.04
CA LYS A 368 -8.65 2.01 23.27
C LYS A 368 -10.17 1.86 23.32
N LEU A 369 -10.75 1.30 22.26
CA LEU A 369 -12.16 0.97 22.17
C LEU A 369 -12.38 -0.33 21.39
N GLU A 370 -13.19 -1.23 21.92
CA GLU A 370 -13.70 -2.38 21.19
C GLU A 370 -14.90 -1.96 20.33
N VAL A 371 -14.86 -2.24 19.03
CA VAL A 371 -15.88 -1.87 18.05
C VAL A 371 -16.27 -3.09 17.20
N PRO A 372 -17.56 -3.47 17.12
CA PRO A 372 -17.97 -4.62 16.32
C PRO A 372 -17.91 -4.30 14.82
N ILE A 373 -17.53 -5.28 14.01
CA ILE A 373 -17.61 -5.17 12.54
C ILE A 373 -19.07 -5.28 12.11
N ILE A 374 -19.49 -4.33 11.27
CA ILE A 374 -20.83 -4.30 10.67
C ILE A 374 -20.78 -4.97 9.30
N ASP A 375 -21.82 -5.75 9.00
CA ASP A 375 -22.04 -6.36 7.70
C ASP A 375 -21.96 -5.33 6.55
N ALA A 376 -21.35 -5.69 5.43
CA ALA A 376 -21.11 -4.76 4.33
C ALA A 376 -22.41 -4.25 3.68
N GLN A 377 -23.41 -5.12 3.51
CA GLN A 377 -24.71 -4.72 2.96
C GLN A 377 -25.42 -3.79 3.94
N LYS A 378 -25.47 -4.18 5.22
CA LYS A 378 -26.06 -3.35 6.26
C LYS A 378 -25.37 -2.00 6.38
N CYS A 379 -24.04 -1.97 6.30
CA CYS A 379 -23.32 -0.72 6.33
C CYS A 379 -23.63 0.16 5.12
N GLN A 380 -23.72 -0.42 3.92
CA GLN A 380 -24.11 0.33 2.73
C GLN A 380 -25.51 0.97 2.89
N GLU A 381 -26.45 0.32 3.57
CA GLU A 381 -27.78 0.88 3.87
C GLU A 381 -27.73 2.09 4.82
N LEU A 382 -26.70 2.17 5.68
CA LEU A 382 -26.47 3.28 6.61
C LEU A 382 -25.72 4.46 5.98
N MET A 383 -25.06 4.23 4.84
CA MET A 383 -24.18 5.20 4.21
C MET A 383 -24.81 5.84 2.96
N PRO A 384 -24.77 7.17 2.81
CA PRO A 384 -25.26 7.84 1.62
C PRO A 384 -24.29 7.69 0.43
N THR A 385 -23.05 7.30 0.70
CA THR A 385 -22.02 7.08 -0.32
C THR A 385 -21.90 5.59 -0.61
N THR A 386 -21.59 5.26 -1.87
CA THR A 386 -21.28 3.87 -2.25
C THR A 386 -19.95 3.47 -1.64
N LEU A 387 -20.00 2.51 -0.73
CA LEU A 387 -18.84 1.86 -0.15
C LEU A 387 -18.29 0.83 -1.12
N THR A 388 -16.99 0.66 -1.03
CA THR A 388 -16.28 -0.27 -1.89
C THR A 388 -15.82 -1.49 -1.11
N GLN A 389 -15.48 -2.61 -1.77
CA GLN A 389 -15.03 -3.80 -1.03
C GLN A 389 -13.71 -3.59 -0.26
N ARG A 390 -12.94 -2.54 -0.59
CA ARG A 390 -11.71 -2.15 0.13
C ARG A 390 -12.02 -1.41 1.44
N MET A 391 -13.29 -1.12 1.71
CA MET A 391 -13.75 -0.48 2.93
C MET A 391 -14.48 -1.49 3.81
N MET A 392 -14.45 -1.26 5.11
CA MET A 392 -15.26 -1.98 6.09
C MET A 392 -15.75 -1.02 7.17
N CYS A 393 -16.83 -1.39 7.84
CA CYS A 393 -17.46 -0.56 8.85
C CYS A 393 -17.31 -1.21 10.21
N ALA A 394 -16.98 -0.39 11.21
CA ALA A 394 -16.97 -0.81 12.60
C ALA A 394 -17.66 0.23 13.47
N GLY A 395 -18.41 -0.22 14.47
CA GLY A 395 -19.09 0.66 15.41
C GLY A 395 -20.42 0.12 15.89
N PHE A 396 -21.01 0.81 16.86
CA PHE A 396 -22.30 0.43 17.44
C PHE A 396 -23.44 1.08 16.68
N GLU A 397 -24.45 0.32 16.28
CA GLU A 397 -25.64 0.84 15.58
C GLU A 397 -26.39 1.89 16.41
N THR A 398 -26.40 1.71 17.74
CA THR A 398 -26.99 2.65 18.69
C THR A 398 -26.20 3.95 18.81
N GLY A 399 -24.99 4.03 18.26
CA GLY A 399 -24.02 5.09 18.52
C GLY A 399 -23.45 5.00 19.93
N GLY A 400 -22.86 6.11 20.38
CA GLY A 400 -22.37 6.32 21.74
C GLY A 400 -20.86 6.12 21.92
N LYS A 401 -20.22 5.24 21.15
CA LYS A 401 -18.75 5.04 21.14
C LYS A 401 -18.27 4.79 19.71
N ASP A 402 -17.16 5.41 19.32
CA ASP A 402 -16.55 5.27 18.00
C ASP A 402 -15.10 5.75 18.01
N ALA A 403 -14.33 5.41 16.97
CA ALA A 403 -13.09 6.11 16.67
C ALA A 403 -13.41 7.55 16.24
N CYS A 404 -12.53 8.51 16.57
CA CYS A 404 -12.81 9.91 16.30
C CYS A 404 -11.60 10.66 15.75
N MET A 405 -11.77 11.96 15.53
CA MET A 405 -10.73 12.88 15.08
C MET A 405 -9.45 12.73 15.93
N GLY A 406 -8.36 12.32 15.29
CA GLY A 406 -7.06 12.03 15.94
C GLY A 406 -6.67 10.55 15.97
N ASP A 407 -7.61 9.63 15.68
CA ASP A 407 -7.32 8.21 15.44
C ASP A 407 -7.04 7.91 13.95
N SER A 408 -7.25 8.89 13.06
CA SER A 408 -7.03 8.82 11.60
C SER A 408 -5.71 8.13 11.26
N GLY A 409 -5.74 7.12 10.39
CA GLY A 409 -4.56 6.33 10.03
C GLY A 409 -4.13 5.27 11.06
N GLY A 410 -4.71 5.27 12.26
CA GLY A 410 -4.43 4.29 13.30
C GLY A 410 -4.94 2.88 12.97
N PRO A 411 -4.46 1.86 13.70
CA PRO A 411 -4.80 0.47 13.43
C PRO A 411 -6.16 0.07 14.02
N LEU A 412 -6.97 -0.64 13.23
CA LEU A 412 -8.03 -1.50 13.75
C LEU A 412 -7.49 -2.92 13.87
N SER A 413 -7.46 -3.46 15.09
CA SER A 413 -6.69 -4.67 15.42
C SER A 413 -7.57 -5.75 16.02
N LEU A 414 -7.40 -7.00 15.58
CA LEU A 414 -8.10 -8.16 16.11
C LEU A 414 -7.13 -9.05 16.89
N LYS A 415 -7.52 -9.45 18.11
CA LYS A 415 -6.74 -10.38 18.94
C LYS A 415 -7.20 -11.82 18.70
N ASP A 416 -6.28 -12.68 18.29
CA ASP A 416 -6.56 -14.12 18.22
C ASP A 416 -6.74 -14.70 19.63
N PRO A 417 -7.88 -15.33 19.95
CA PRO A 417 -8.14 -15.82 21.30
C PRO A 417 -7.25 -16.99 21.71
N LYS A 418 -6.70 -17.75 20.76
CA LYS A 418 -5.83 -18.92 20.97
C LYS A 418 -4.36 -18.49 21.07
N THR A 419 -3.84 -17.76 20.09
CA THR A 419 -2.42 -17.37 20.05
C THR A 419 -2.11 -16.14 20.88
N LYS A 420 -3.14 -15.33 21.21
CA LYS A 420 -3.05 -14.00 21.83
C LYS A 420 -2.35 -12.95 20.97
N GLN A 421 -2.06 -13.26 19.71
CA GLN A 421 -1.45 -12.31 18.79
C GLN A 421 -2.48 -11.33 18.23
N TRP A 422 -2.04 -10.10 18.05
CA TRP A 422 -2.82 -9.03 17.44
C TRP A 422 -2.46 -8.87 15.98
N THR A 423 -3.50 -8.83 15.14
CA THR A 423 -3.39 -8.59 13.70
C THR A 423 -4.12 -7.31 13.36
N GLN A 424 -3.45 -6.39 12.65
CA GLN A 424 -4.11 -5.21 12.10
C GLN A 424 -4.98 -5.66 10.94
N ILE A 425 -6.29 -5.50 11.05
CA ILE A 425 -7.25 -5.86 10.00
C ILE A 425 -7.73 -4.63 9.21
N GLY A 426 -7.50 -3.43 9.74
CA GLY A 426 -7.85 -2.19 9.08
C GLY A 426 -7.03 -0.97 9.46
N VAL A 427 -7.26 0.10 8.70
CA VAL A 427 -6.71 1.43 8.94
C VAL A 427 -7.88 2.41 9.09
N VAL A 428 -7.91 3.18 10.17
CA VAL A 428 -8.94 4.21 10.42
C VAL A 428 -8.91 5.22 9.26
N SER A 429 -10.04 5.42 8.58
CA SER A 429 -10.10 6.23 7.36
C SER A 429 -10.99 7.47 7.53
N TRP A 430 -12.31 7.32 7.60
CA TRP A 430 -13.25 8.45 7.71
C TRP A 430 -14.56 8.05 8.41
N GLY A 431 -15.42 9.02 8.69
CA GLY A 431 -16.75 8.79 9.27
C GLY A 431 -17.62 10.05 9.26
N GLU A 432 -18.94 9.91 9.36
CA GLU A 432 -19.87 11.05 9.43
C GLU A 432 -20.07 11.52 10.89
N GLY A 433 -19.02 12.09 11.46
CA GLY A 433 -18.97 12.44 12.88
C GLY A 433 -18.68 11.23 13.77
N CYS A 434 -18.39 11.48 15.05
CA CYS A 434 -17.96 10.43 15.97
C CYS A 434 -19.13 9.97 16.83
N ALA A 435 -19.29 8.65 17.00
CA ALA A 435 -20.22 8.05 17.95
C ALA A 435 -21.70 8.41 17.71
N ARG A 436 -22.07 8.79 16.48
CA ARG A 436 -23.44 9.10 16.12
C ARG A 436 -24.23 7.83 15.84
N LYS A 437 -25.48 7.79 16.30
CA LYS A 437 -26.39 6.67 16.02
C LYS A 437 -26.53 6.47 14.51
N GLY A 438 -26.35 5.23 14.05
CA GLY A 438 -26.46 4.86 12.63
C GLY A 438 -25.35 5.41 11.73
N ARG A 439 -24.25 5.96 12.27
CA ARG A 439 -23.10 6.46 11.51
C ARG A 439 -21.84 5.75 11.99
N PRO A 440 -21.52 4.55 11.47
CA PRO A 440 -20.32 3.84 11.86
C PRO A 440 -19.05 4.47 11.29
N GLY A 441 -17.92 4.21 11.94
CA GLY A 441 -16.60 4.52 11.40
C GLY A 441 -16.26 3.63 10.20
N ILE A 442 -15.59 4.21 9.21
CA ILE A 442 -15.14 3.54 7.98
C ILE A 442 -13.63 3.34 8.04
N TYR A 443 -13.21 2.13 7.70
CA TYR A 443 -11.84 1.68 7.75
C TYR A 443 -11.44 1.10 6.40
N SER A 444 -10.19 1.33 5.98
CA SER A 444 -9.60 0.58 4.86
C SER A 444 -9.38 -0.87 5.29
N ARG A 445 -9.93 -1.83 4.54
CA ARG A 445 -9.88 -3.28 4.82
C ARG A 445 -8.58 -3.88 4.28
N LEU A 446 -7.72 -4.35 5.18
CA LEU A 446 -6.37 -4.78 4.80
C LEU A 446 -6.35 -6.09 3.99
N THR A 447 -7.34 -6.98 4.12
CA THR A 447 -7.39 -8.19 3.27
C THR A 447 -7.49 -7.87 1.78
N GLU A 448 -7.94 -6.67 1.40
CA GLU A 448 -7.97 -6.21 0.01
C GLU A 448 -6.74 -5.40 -0.42
N LEU A 449 -5.92 -4.93 0.54
CA LEU A 449 -4.85 -3.95 0.28
C LEU A 449 -3.46 -4.45 0.73
N VAL A 450 -3.38 -5.57 1.45
CA VAL A 450 -2.13 -6.05 2.06
C VAL A 450 -1.11 -6.52 1.02
N GLN A 451 -1.56 -7.00 -0.16
CA GLN A 451 -0.65 -7.39 -1.24
C GLN A 451 0.20 -6.19 -1.70
N TRP A 452 -0.42 -5.01 -1.87
CA TRP A 452 0.31 -3.77 -2.13
C TRP A 452 1.27 -3.40 -1.00
N VAL A 453 0.90 -3.64 0.27
CA VAL A 453 1.78 -3.40 1.42
C VAL A 453 3.03 -4.28 1.33
N TYR A 454 2.88 -5.59 1.11
CA TYR A 454 4.01 -6.50 1.00
C TYR A 454 4.91 -6.17 -0.19
N LYS A 455 4.33 -5.88 -1.36
CA LYS A 455 5.08 -5.43 -2.55
C LYS A 455 5.97 -4.22 -2.29
N ASN A 456 5.51 -3.23 -1.52
CA ASN A 456 6.31 -2.02 -1.28
C ASN A 456 7.29 -2.16 -0.11
N THR A 457 7.30 -3.31 0.57
CA THR A 457 8.10 -3.55 1.79
C THR A 457 8.95 -4.81 1.70
N GLU A 458 9.18 -5.32 0.49
CA GLU A 458 9.93 -6.57 0.20
C GLU A 458 11.33 -6.61 0.84
N THR A 459 12.00 -5.47 0.96
CA THR A 459 13.37 -5.37 1.51
C THR A 459 13.45 -5.36 3.04
N ALA A 460 12.31 -5.35 3.73
CA ALA A 460 12.22 -5.27 5.19
C ALA A 460 12.36 -6.63 5.88
N LYS A 461 12.73 -6.60 7.15
CA LYS A 461 12.69 -7.78 8.04
C LYS A 461 11.41 -7.79 8.85
N TRP A 462 10.72 -8.92 8.83
CA TRP A 462 9.43 -9.10 9.49
C TRP A 462 9.56 -9.98 10.72
N CYS A 463 8.76 -9.70 11.75
CA CYS A 463 8.67 -10.60 12.89
C CYS A 463 7.76 -11.77 12.58
N ARG A 464 8.07 -12.96 13.10
CA ARG A 464 7.28 -14.17 12.84
C ARG A 464 5.92 -14.14 13.52
N LYS A 465 4.95 -14.87 12.96
CA LYS A 465 3.72 -15.29 13.64
C LYS A 465 4.01 -16.53 14.50
N LYS A 466 3.19 -16.80 15.52
CA LYS A 466 3.39 -17.90 16.48
C LYS A 466 2.71 -19.18 16.04
#